data_AF-A0A0A9DG57-F1
#
_entry.id   AF-A0A0A9DG57-F1
#
_cell.length_a   1.000
_cell.length_b   1.000
_cell.length_c   1.000
_cell.angle_alpha   90.00
_cell.angle_beta   90.00
_cell.angle_gamma   90.00
#
_symmetry.space_group_name_H-M   'P 1'
#
loop_
_entity.id
_entity.type
_entity.pdbx_description
1 polymer ?
#
loop_
_entity_poly.entity_id
_entity_poly.type
_entity_poly.pdbx_seq_one_letter_code
_entity_poly.pdbx_strand_id
1 'polypeptide(L)'
;MSSRRSSRGNISEDEINELISKLQSLLPASSHRRGSGQASTTKLLKETCSYIKSLHREVDDLSDRLSDLMSTMDHNSPGAEIIRSILRS
;
A
#
# COMPACT_ATOMS: atom_id res chain seq x y z
N MET A 1 -35.88 -25.76 19.47
CA MET A 1 -35.85 -24.29 19.62
C MET A 1 -34.44 -23.81 19.34
N SER A 2 -34.28 -23.00 18.29
CA SER A 2 -33.00 -22.49 17.81
C SER A 2 -32.43 -21.43 18.75
N SER A 3 -31.22 -21.68 19.23
CA SER A 3 -30.34 -20.63 19.73
C SER A 3 -29.13 -20.53 18.81
N ARG A 4 -29.35 -19.98 17.61
CA ARG A 4 -28.26 -19.41 16.80
C ARG A 4 -27.82 -18.15 17.53
N ARG A 5 -26.99 -18.32 18.57
CA ARG A 5 -26.22 -17.22 19.12
C ARG A 5 -25.27 -16.79 18.02
N SER A 6 -25.61 -15.70 17.36
CA SER A 6 -24.68 -14.92 16.55
C SER A 6 -23.50 -14.59 17.45
N SER A 7 -22.44 -15.38 17.34
CA SER A 7 -21.12 -15.03 17.84
C SER A 7 -20.73 -13.78 17.06
N ARG A 8 -21.00 -12.63 17.67
CA ARG A 8 -20.44 -11.35 17.23
C ARG A 8 -18.96 -11.51 17.54
N GLY A 9 -18.21 -11.95 16.54
CA GLY A 9 -16.80 -12.33 16.67
C GLY A 9 -16.04 -11.20 17.33
N ASN A 10 -15.66 -11.41 18.59
CA ASN A 10 -14.75 -10.49 19.25
C ASN A 10 -13.40 -10.70 18.56
N ILE A 11 -12.90 -9.65 17.91
CA ILE A 11 -11.55 -9.65 17.35
C ILE A 11 -10.60 -10.06 18.47
N SER A 12 -9.84 -11.13 18.26
CA SER A 12 -8.87 -11.63 19.23
C SER A 12 -7.67 -10.68 19.34
N GLU A 13 -7.06 -10.62 20.52
CA GLU A 13 -5.80 -9.90 20.72
C GLU A 13 -4.68 -10.44 19.82
N ASP A 14 -4.71 -11.74 19.51
CA ASP A 14 -3.79 -12.37 18.56
C ASP A 14 -3.97 -11.83 17.13
N GLU A 15 -5.21 -11.63 16.69
CA GLU A 15 -5.52 -11.06 15.36
C GLU A 15 -5.03 -9.60 15.27
N ILE A 16 -5.13 -8.85 16.38
CA ILE A 16 -4.63 -7.48 16.46
C ILE A 16 -3.09 -7.46 16.38
N ASN A 17 -2.41 -8.34 17.12
CA ASN A 17 -0.95 -8.44 17.12
C ASN A 17 -0.40 -8.92 15.76
N GLU A 18 -1.08 -9.85 15.10
CA GLU A 18 -0.73 -10.28 13.75
C GLU A 18 -0.85 -9.12 12.75
N LEU A 19 -1.94 -8.35 12.82
CA LEU A 19 -2.13 -7.17 11.99
C LEU A 19 -1.02 -6.13 12.22
N ILE A 20 -0.70 -5.83 13.48
CA ILE A 20 0.39 -4.91 13.83
C ILE A 20 1.72 -5.37 13.22
N SER A 21 2.03 -6.66 13.33
CA SER A 21 3.26 -7.24 12.79
C SER A 21 3.33 -7.12 11.27
N LYS A 22 2.22 -7.36 10.56
CA LYS A 22 2.10 -7.18 9.11
C LYS A 22 2.24 -5.71 8.69
N LEU A 23 1.62 -4.79 9.43
CA LEU A 23 1.72 -3.36 9.13
C LEU A 23 3.14 -2.85 9.34
N GLN A 24 3.83 -3.31 10.38
CA GLN A 24 5.23 -2.98 10.60
C GLN A 24 6.09 -3.47 9.44
N SER A 25 5.95 -4.72 9.00
CA SER A 25 6.79 -5.28 7.92
C SER A 25 6.59 -4.60 6.55
N LEU A 26 5.41 -4.02 6.30
CA LEU A 26 5.10 -3.29 5.07
C LEU A 26 5.56 -1.83 5.10
N LEU A 27 5.82 -1.26 6.29
CA LEU A 27 6.28 0.12 6.42
C LEU A 27 7.76 0.25 6.06
N PRO A 28 8.18 1.40 5.49
CA PRO A 28 9.58 1.66 5.19
C PRO A 28 10.48 1.47 6.42
N ALA A 29 11.71 0.99 6.22
CA ALA A 29 12.67 0.75 7.31
C ALA A 29 12.99 2.00 8.15
N SER A 30 12.71 3.20 7.65
CA SER A 30 12.79 4.47 8.39
C SER A 30 11.71 4.62 9.47
N SER A 31 10.53 3.99 9.30
CA SER A 31 9.47 3.92 10.31
C SER A 31 9.86 3.00 11.47
N HIS A 32 10.60 1.93 11.19
CA HIS A 32 11.10 1.00 12.21
C HIS A 32 12.10 1.64 13.20
N ARG A 33 12.81 2.69 12.79
CA ARG A 33 13.95 3.23 13.56
C ARG A 33 13.60 4.34 14.57
N ARG A 34 12.34 4.81 14.64
CA ARG A 34 11.96 6.00 15.44
C ARG A 34 11.07 5.73 16.66
N GLY A 35 11.07 4.51 17.21
CA GLY A 35 10.31 4.25 18.43
C GLY A 35 10.64 2.89 19.05
N SER A 36 11.67 2.84 19.88
CA SER A 36 12.03 1.68 20.72
C SER A 36 11.07 1.46 21.90
N GLY A 37 9.78 1.61 21.66
CA GLY A 37 8.74 1.43 22.66
C GLY A 37 7.42 1.44 21.93
N GLN A 38 6.70 0.33 22.03
CA GLN A 38 5.32 0.09 21.58
C GLN A 38 4.69 1.37 21.03
N ALA A 39 4.96 1.66 19.75
CA ALA A 39 4.35 2.80 19.10
C ALA A 39 2.85 2.56 19.26
N SER A 40 2.15 3.47 19.96
CA SER A 40 0.70 3.39 20.15
C SER A 40 0.10 2.94 18.82
N THR A 41 -0.74 1.91 18.81
CA THR A 41 -1.33 1.36 17.58
C THR A 41 -1.86 2.48 16.67
N THR A 42 -2.35 3.57 17.26
CA THR A 42 -2.72 4.83 16.59
C THR A 42 -1.59 5.48 15.77
N LYS A 43 -0.36 5.54 16.28
CA LYS A 43 0.82 6.05 15.54
C LYS A 43 1.16 5.12 14.38
N LEU A 44 1.19 3.80 14.60
CA LEU A 44 1.44 2.81 13.54
C LEU A 44 0.41 2.96 12.42
N LEU A 45 -0.88 3.01 12.76
CA LEU A 45 -1.97 3.21 11.80
C LEU A 45 -1.82 4.54 11.05
N LYS A 46 -1.45 5.64 11.74
CA LYS A 46 -1.18 6.93 11.07
C LYS A 46 -0.02 6.85 10.09
N GLU A 47 1.07 6.16 10.45
CA GLU A 47 2.22 5.95 9.57
C GLU A 47 1.80 5.11 8.35
N THR A 48 1.06 4.02 8.55
CA THR A 48 0.48 3.20 7.47
C THR A 48 -0.41 4.04 6.55
N CYS A 49 -1.36 4.81 7.08
CA CYS A 49 -2.21 5.67 6.26
C CYS A 49 -1.42 6.74 5.50
N SER A 50 -0.36 7.28 6.11
CA SER A 50 0.51 8.27 5.45
C SER A 50 1.32 7.63 4.32
N TYR A 51 1.81 6.41 4.53
CA TYR A 51 2.54 5.66 3.52
C TYR A 51 1.66 5.25 2.34
N ILE A 52 0.43 4.79 2.60
CA ILE A 52 -0.56 4.52 1.53
C ILE A 52 -0.80 5.78 0.69
N LYS A 53 -0.94 6.94 1.34
CA LYS A 53 -1.10 8.22 0.62
C LYS A 53 0.13 8.61 -0.20
N SER A 54 1.34 8.33 0.28
CA SER A 54 2.55 8.60 -0.50
C SER A 54 2.66 7.67 -1.70
N LEU A 55 2.36 6.37 -1.52
CA LEU A 55 2.33 5.40 -2.61
C LEU A 55 1.32 5.80 -3.70
N HIS A 56 0.11 6.23 -3.34
CA HIS A 56 -0.86 6.72 -4.31
C HIS A 56 -0.32 7.91 -5.11
N ARG A 57 0.31 8.89 -4.44
CA ARG A 57 0.92 10.04 -5.12
C ARG A 57 2.07 9.63 -6.03
N GLU A 58 2.92 8.70 -5.60
CA GLU A 58 4.04 8.20 -6.41
C GLU A 58 3.52 7.46 -7.66
N VAL A 59 2.42 6.72 -7.54
CA VAL A 59 1.75 6.08 -8.67
C VAL A 59 1.18 7.13 -9.62
N ASP A 60 0.43 8.12 -9.11
CA ASP A 60 -0.15 9.19 -9.91
C ASP A 60 0.94 9.98 -10.66
N ASP A 61 1.99 10.41 -9.95
CA ASP A 61 3.13 11.14 -10.52
C ASP A 61 3.86 10.32 -11.60
N LEU A 62 4.02 9.01 -11.38
CA LEU A 62 4.64 8.12 -12.36
C LEU A 62 3.75 7.93 -13.59
N SER A 63 2.43 7.79 -13.39
CA SER A 63 1.44 7.70 -14.45
C SER A 63 1.41 8.96 -15.32
N ASP A 64 1.48 10.14 -14.72
CA ASP A 64 1.53 11.42 -15.44
C ASP A 64 2.83 11.53 -16.26
N ARG A 65 3.98 11.28 -15.62
CA ARG A 65 5.29 11.31 -16.31
C ARG A 65 5.37 10.31 -17.47
N LEU A 66 4.77 9.12 -17.31
CA LEU A 66 4.69 8.13 -18.38
C LEU A 66 3.79 8.61 -19.52
N SER A 67 2.65 9.22 -19.19
CA SER A 67 1.72 9.78 -20.19
C SER A 67 2.39 10.88 -21.02
N ASP A 68 3.12 11.78 -20.36
CA ASP A 68 3.92 12.82 -21.01
C ASP A 68 5.00 12.23 -21.92
N LEU A 69 5.75 11.25 -21.43
CA LEU A 69 6.77 10.57 -22.21
C LEU A 69 6.18 9.89 -23.45
N MET A 70 5.03 9.23 -23.30
CA MET A 70 4.33 8.59 -24.41
C MET A 70 3.76 9.60 -25.41
N SER A 71 3.35 10.80 -24.96
CA SER A 71 2.83 11.85 -25.85
C SER A 71 3.91 12.46 -26.76
N THR A 72 5.16 12.47 -26.30
CA THR A 72 6.31 13.02 -27.04
C THR A 72 7.03 11.97 -27.90
N MET A 73 6.77 10.68 -27.64
CA MET A 73 7.36 9.56 -28.36
C MET A 73 6.63 9.28 -29.67
N ASP A 74 7.38 8.99 -30.74
CA ASP A 74 6.78 8.47 -31.98
C ASP A 74 6.07 7.15 -31.70
N HIS A 75 4.75 7.16 -31.87
CA HIS A 75 3.85 6.05 -31.63
C HIS A 75 4.11 4.83 -32.51
N ASN A 76 4.88 4.98 -33.59
CA ASN A 76 5.28 3.89 -34.49
C ASN A 76 6.70 3.38 -34.19
N SER A 77 7.40 3.95 -33.20
CA SER A 77 8.74 3.50 -32.84
C SER A 77 8.71 2.14 -32.13
N PRO A 78 9.75 1.30 -32.30
CA PRO A 78 9.87 0.03 -31.58
C PRO A 78 9.83 0.20 -30.05
N GLY A 79 10.31 1.34 -29.53
CA GLY A 79 10.24 1.67 -28.11
C GLY A 79 8.80 1.86 -27.60
N ALA A 80 7.93 2.50 -28.40
CA ALA A 80 6.53 2.68 -28.05
C ALA A 80 5.78 1.34 -27.98
N GLU A 81 6.09 0.40 -28.89
CA GLU A 81 5.50 -0.95 -28.87
C GLU A 81 5.90 -1.75 -27.62
N ILE A 82 7.17 -1.68 -27.20
CA ILE A 82 7.62 -2.34 -25.97
C ILE A 82 6.85 -1.80 -24.76
N ILE A 83 6.71 -0.48 -24.64
CA ILE A 83 5.99 0.14 -23.52
C ILE A 83 4.51 -0.27 -23.52
N ARG A 84 3.83 -0.26 -24.69
CA ARG A 84 2.44 -0.74 -24.81
C ARG A 84 2.28 -2.21 -24.41
N SER A 85 3.25 -3.06 -24.78
CA SER A 85 3.22 -4.48 -24.41
C SER A 85 3.31 -4.65 -22.88
N ILE A 86 4.15 -3.86 -22.21
CA ILE A 86 4.28 -3.89 -20.74
C ILE A 86 2.97 -3.44 -20.08
N LEU A 87 2.35 -2.37 -20.58
CA LEU A 87 1.12 -1.80 -20.00
C LEU A 87 -0.15 -2.63 -20.24
N ARG A 88 -0.16 -3.53 -21.23
CA ARG A 88 -1.31 -4.42 -21.52
C ARG A 88 -1.31 -5.70 -20.66
N SER A 89 -0.22 -5.97 -19.93
CA SER A 89 -0.04 -7.17 -19.08
C SER A 89 -0.73 -7.00 -17.73
#